data_AF-A0A831PVM8-F1
#
_entry.id   AF-A0A831PVM8-F1
#
_cell.length_a   1.000
_cell.length_b   1.000
_cell.length_c   1.000
_cell.angle_alpha   90.00
_cell.angle_beta   90.00
_cell.angle_gamma   90.00
#
_symmetry.space_group_name_H-M   'P 1'
#
loop_
_entity.id
_entity.type
_entity.pdbx_description
1 polymer ?
#
loop_
_entity_poly.entity_id
_entity_poly.type
_entity_poly.pdbx_seq_one_letter_code
_entity_poly.pdbx_strand_id
1 'polypeptide(L)'
;MGLLLLLVEPSLAQDNPNWRACPVIATLPADMDWTEPLEQRRRFQLRQCGGDPVVVLGIEKGKAEPSLVFHSPDGYPRLLAHVRNVLVFQSGGGASDHVRVFAFRLGKPTLALKTATKDHIEVKPPGESVTIVVPPTTNPGPGGRFPPPPRPKLYRFPIEY
;
A
#
# COMPACT_ATOMS: atom_id res chain seq x y z
N MET A 1 9.36 -55.61 -10.53
CA MET A 1 9.88 -54.28 -10.92
C MET A 1 8.69 -53.37 -11.14
N GLY A 2 8.41 -52.45 -10.23
CA GLY A 2 7.35 -51.44 -10.37
C GLY A 2 7.98 -50.06 -10.43
N LEU A 3 7.79 -49.36 -11.55
CA LEU A 3 8.29 -48.01 -11.78
C LEU A 3 7.29 -47.02 -11.19
N LEU A 4 7.63 -46.37 -10.08
CA LEU A 4 6.83 -45.32 -9.47
C LEU A 4 7.12 -44.00 -10.18
N LEU A 5 6.21 -43.54 -11.04
CA LEU A 5 6.26 -42.21 -11.65
C LEU A 5 5.81 -41.16 -10.63
N LEU A 6 6.77 -40.44 -10.05
CA LEU A 6 6.51 -39.23 -9.26
C LEU A 6 6.02 -38.13 -10.20
N LEU A 7 4.71 -37.89 -10.22
CA LEU A 7 4.10 -36.71 -10.80
C LEU A 7 4.49 -35.51 -9.94
N VAL A 8 5.53 -34.78 -10.38
CA VAL A 8 5.86 -33.46 -9.84
C VAL A 8 4.83 -32.50 -10.42
N GLU A 9 3.81 -32.14 -9.63
CA GLU A 9 2.92 -31.04 -9.97
C GLU A 9 3.75 -29.75 -10.04
N PRO A 10 3.76 -29.03 -11.19
CA PRO A 10 4.42 -27.75 -11.25
C PRO A 10 3.67 -26.81 -10.32
N SER A 11 4.31 -26.46 -9.21
CA SER A 11 3.89 -25.38 -8.34
C SER A 11 3.74 -24.14 -9.22
N LEU A 12 2.50 -23.72 -9.51
CA LEU A 12 2.22 -22.47 -10.20
C LEU A 12 2.85 -21.37 -9.36
N ALA A 13 4.02 -20.90 -9.78
CA ALA A 13 4.60 -19.68 -9.26
C ALA A 13 3.53 -18.59 -9.41
N GLN A 14 3.21 -17.90 -8.33
CA GLN A 14 2.29 -16.76 -8.39
C GLN A 14 2.87 -15.76 -9.38
N ASP A 15 2.35 -15.75 -10.61
CA ASP A 15 2.73 -14.79 -11.62
C ASP A 15 2.44 -13.40 -11.06
N ASN A 16 3.48 -12.59 -10.87
CA ASN A 16 3.28 -11.18 -10.60
C ASN A 16 2.56 -10.62 -11.83
N PRO A 17 1.29 -10.18 -11.72
CA PRO A 17 0.53 -9.77 -12.88
C PRO A 17 1.26 -8.62 -13.57
N ASN A 18 1.36 -8.68 -14.90
CA ASN A 18 2.00 -7.63 -15.68
C ASN A 18 1.21 -6.31 -15.49
N TRP A 19 1.68 -5.46 -14.58
CA TRP A 19 1.00 -4.23 -14.18
C TRP A 19 0.72 -3.29 -15.36
N ARG A 20 1.50 -3.38 -16.45
CA ARG A 20 1.31 -2.57 -17.66
C ARG A 20 -0.01 -2.87 -18.36
N ALA A 21 -0.45 -4.12 -18.32
CA ALA A 21 -1.71 -4.55 -18.90
C ALA A 21 -2.92 -4.21 -18.02
N CYS A 22 -2.69 -3.82 -16.76
CA CYS A 22 -3.76 -3.56 -15.82
C CYS A 22 -4.36 -2.15 -16.04
N PRO A 23 -5.70 -2.03 -16.07
CA PRO A 23 -6.36 -0.74 -16.18
C PRO A 23 -5.99 0.20 -15.04
N VAL A 24 -5.85 1.48 -15.39
CA VAL A 24 -5.69 2.57 -14.42
C VAL A 24 -7.04 2.87 -13.80
N ILE A 25 -7.12 2.79 -12.47
CA ILE A 25 -8.34 3.10 -11.72
C ILE A 25 -8.29 4.50 -11.11
N ALA A 26 -7.09 5.03 -10.80
CA ALA A 26 -6.91 6.39 -10.33
C ALA A 26 -5.51 6.90 -10.62
N THR A 27 -5.40 8.21 -10.86
CA THR A 27 -4.13 8.94 -10.89
C THR A 27 -4.23 10.12 -9.93
N LEU A 28 -3.32 10.20 -8.97
CA LEU A 28 -3.38 11.11 -7.83
C LEU A 28 -2.12 11.99 -7.81
N PRO A 29 -2.24 13.33 -7.93
CA PRO A 29 -1.09 14.23 -7.92
C PRO A 29 -0.42 14.26 -6.54
N ALA A 30 0.89 14.11 -6.50
CA ALA A 30 1.66 14.09 -5.26
C ALA A 30 2.25 15.47 -4.86
N ASP A 31 1.77 16.53 -5.50
CA ASP A 31 2.15 17.93 -5.29
C ASP A 31 0.92 18.84 -5.52
N MET A 32 1.09 20.16 -5.35
CA MET A 32 0.02 21.15 -5.50
C MET A 32 0.22 22.07 -6.72
N ASP A 33 1.04 21.67 -7.69
CA ASP A 33 1.32 22.50 -8.87
C ASP A 33 0.22 22.35 -9.94
N TRP A 34 -0.83 23.13 -9.82
CA TRP A 34 -1.97 23.11 -10.75
C TRP A 34 -1.66 23.66 -12.14
N THR A 35 -0.48 24.26 -12.33
CA THR A 35 -0.11 24.86 -13.62
C THR A 35 0.46 23.83 -14.59
N GLU A 36 1.03 22.74 -14.07
CA GLU A 36 1.60 21.67 -14.88
C GLU A 36 0.55 20.57 -15.17
N PRO A 37 0.58 19.96 -16.38
CA PRO A 37 -0.20 18.77 -16.67
C PRO A 37 0.10 17.63 -15.70
N LEU A 38 -0.92 16.84 -15.33
CA LEU A 38 -0.78 15.76 -14.34
C LEU A 38 0.30 14.73 -14.75
N GLU A 39 0.44 14.46 -16.04
CA GLU A 39 1.41 13.53 -16.62
C GLU A 39 2.86 13.99 -16.43
N GLN A 40 3.07 15.29 -16.27
CA GLN A 40 4.39 15.88 -16.04
C GLN A 40 4.73 15.97 -14.56
N ARG A 41 3.74 15.85 -13.67
CA ARG A 41 3.87 16.00 -12.22
C ARG A 41 4.23 14.70 -11.51
N ARG A 42 4.68 14.83 -10.25
CA ARG A 42 4.82 13.67 -9.35
C ARG A 42 3.43 13.14 -9.09
N ARG A 43 3.25 11.82 -9.15
CA ARG A 43 1.92 11.22 -8.97
C ARG A 43 1.99 9.79 -8.49
N PHE A 44 0.96 9.39 -7.76
CA PHE A 44 0.63 8.00 -7.57
C PHE A 44 -0.35 7.57 -8.65
N GLN A 45 -0.19 6.36 -9.18
CA GLN A 45 -1.17 5.74 -10.06
C GLN A 45 -1.60 4.40 -9.47
N LEU A 46 -2.89 4.19 -9.37
CA LEU A 46 -3.50 2.95 -8.91
C LEU A 46 -3.98 2.16 -10.12
N ARG A 47 -3.67 0.86 -10.15
CA ARG A 47 -4.13 -0.07 -11.17
C ARG A 47 -4.73 -1.31 -10.53
N GLN A 48 -5.63 -1.98 -11.23
CA GLN A 48 -6.26 -3.22 -10.75
C GLN A 48 -6.07 -4.34 -11.77
N CYS A 49 -5.43 -5.42 -11.37
CA CYS A 49 -4.99 -6.50 -12.26
C CYS A 49 -5.88 -7.74 -12.18
N GLY A 50 -7.19 -7.58 -12.34
CA GLY A 50 -8.17 -8.66 -12.11
C GLY A 50 -8.31 -9.04 -10.64
N GLY A 51 -9.54 -9.28 -10.20
CA GLY A 51 -9.83 -9.51 -8.79
C GLY A 51 -9.60 -8.27 -7.90
N ASP A 52 -9.40 -8.50 -6.61
CA ASP A 52 -9.31 -7.46 -5.59
C ASP A 52 -7.94 -6.75 -5.42
N PRO A 53 -6.78 -7.38 -5.73
CA PRO A 53 -5.49 -6.74 -5.54
C PRO A 53 -5.29 -5.45 -6.34
N VAL A 54 -4.72 -4.45 -5.68
CA VAL A 54 -4.35 -3.16 -6.30
C VAL A 54 -2.84 -3.08 -6.47
N VAL A 55 -2.41 -2.53 -7.61
CA VAL A 55 -1.03 -2.13 -7.86
C VAL A 55 -0.90 -0.63 -7.65
N VAL A 56 0.05 -0.24 -6.80
CA VAL A 56 0.40 1.16 -6.55
C VAL A 56 1.67 1.48 -7.31
N LEU A 57 1.61 2.49 -8.17
CA LEU A 57 2.74 3.02 -8.90
C LEU A 57 3.10 4.40 -8.34
N GLY A 58 4.38 4.66 -8.15
CA GLY A 58 4.91 6.00 -7.87
C GLY A 58 5.72 6.50 -9.06
N ILE A 59 5.31 7.63 -9.63
CA ILE A 59 5.92 8.21 -10.84
C ILE A 59 6.51 9.57 -10.47
N GLU A 60 7.81 9.74 -10.71
CA GLU A 60 8.51 11.01 -10.49
C GLU A 60 8.13 12.05 -11.56
N LYS A 61 8.38 13.33 -11.25
CA LYS A 61 8.18 14.44 -12.18
C LYS A 61 8.88 14.17 -13.51
N GLY A 62 8.18 14.41 -14.62
CA GLY A 62 8.70 14.25 -15.98
C GLY A 62 8.97 12.82 -16.43
N LYS A 63 8.70 11.80 -15.61
CA LYS A 63 8.89 10.39 -16.01
C LYS A 63 7.62 9.78 -16.62
N ALA A 64 7.82 8.99 -17.67
CA ALA A 64 6.78 8.16 -18.26
C ALA A 64 6.61 6.84 -17.49
N GLU A 65 7.72 6.26 -17.01
CA GLU A 65 7.74 4.99 -16.28
C GLU A 65 7.77 5.22 -14.76
N PRO A 66 7.12 4.34 -13.98
CA PRO A 66 7.14 4.44 -12.53
C PRO A 66 8.51 4.07 -11.96
N SER A 67 8.91 4.79 -10.91
CA SER A 67 10.10 4.47 -10.11
C SER A 67 9.79 3.57 -8.93
N LEU A 68 8.51 3.44 -8.58
CA LEU A 68 8.00 2.50 -7.59
C LEU A 68 6.86 1.72 -8.23
N VAL A 69 6.91 0.40 -8.11
CA VAL A 69 5.81 -0.52 -8.43
C VAL A 69 5.59 -1.40 -7.23
N PHE A 70 4.39 -1.36 -6.66
CA PHE A 70 4.02 -2.17 -5.52
C PHE A 70 2.75 -2.96 -5.82
N HIS A 71 2.85 -4.28 -5.76
CA HIS A 71 1.70 -5.17 -5.87
C HIS A 71 1.16 -5.44 -4.46
N SER A 72 -0.11 -5.11 -4.21
CA SER A 72 -0.76 -5.54 -2.96
C SER A 72 -0.88 -7.06 -2.97
N PRO A 73 -0.22 -7.78 -2.05
CA PRO A 73 -0.43 -9.23 -1.93
C PRO A 73 -1.77 -9.56 -1.27
N ASP A 74 -2.37 -8.57 -0.59
CA ASP A 74 -3.59 -8.74 0.20
C ASP A 74 -4.79 -8.15 -0.55
N GLY A 75 -5.99 -8.61 -0.16
CA GLY A 75 -7.26 -8.38 -0.85
C GLY A 75 -7.74 -6.92 -0.91
N TYR A 76 -9.04 -6.73 -1.08
CA TYR A 76 -9.63 -5.45 -1.47
C TYR A 76 -9.24 -4.30 -0.51
N PRO A 77 -8.89 -3.10 -1.02
CA PRO A 77 -8.64 -1.93 -0.19
C PRO A 77 -9.86 -1.59 0.67
N ARG A 78 -9.68 -1.59 2.00
CA ARG A 78 -10.70 -1.14 2.95
C ARG A 78 -10.66 0.37 3.16
N LEU A 79 -9.47 0.96 3.06
CA LEU A 79 -9.27 2.40 3.17
C LEU A 79 -8.16 2.84 2.21
N LEU A 80 -8.43 3.91 1.48
CA LEU A 80 -7.48 4.63 0.66
C LEU A 80 -7.57 6.11 1.05
N ALA A 81 -6.45 6.69 1.48
CA ALA A 81 -6.37 8.12 1.79
C ALA A 81 -5.16 8.72 1.12
N HIS A 82 -5.36 9.86 0.46
CA HIS A 82 -4.31 10.55 -0.27
C HIS A 82 -4.24 12.01 0.20
N VAL A 83 -3.06 12.40 0.66
CA VAL A 83 -2.78 13.76 1.13
C VAL A 83 -1.44 14.18 0.55
N ARG A 84 -1.47 14.99 -0.51
CA ARG A 84 -0.29 15.52 -1.20
C ARG A 84 0.70 14.40 -1.55
N ASN A 85 1.94 14.48 -1.07
CA ASN A 85 2.99 13.51 -1.35
C ASN A 85 2.83 12.17 -0.62
N VAL A 86 1.77 11.97 0.18
CA VAL A 86 1.54 10.76 0.98
C VAL A 86 0.27 10.04 0.53
N LEU A 87 0.39 8.75 0.23
CA LEU A 87 -0.70 7.84 -0.05
C LEU A 87 -0.74 6.74 1.01
N VAL A 88 -1.87 6.57 1.65
CA VAL A 88 -2.13 5.56 2.68
C VAL A 88 -3.12 4.55 2.14
N PHE A 89 -2.81 3.28 2.36
CA PHE A 89 -3.56 2.14 1.88
C PHE A 89 -3.71 1.13 3.01
N GLN A 90 -4.94 0.76 3.35
CA GLN A 90 -5.26 -0.37 4.21
C GLN A 90 -5.96 -1.45 3.40
N SER A 91 -5.41 -2.66 3.38
CA SER A 91 -6.01 -3.85 2.77
C SER A 91 -6.36 -4.89 3.82
N GLY A 92 -7.44 -5.63 3.59
CA GLY A 92 -7.77 -6.81 4.39
C GLY A 92 -7.02 -8.06 3.93
N GLY A 93 -6.57 -8.90 4.86
CA GLY A 93 -5.81 -10.12 4.54
C GLY A 93 -5.91 -11.21 5.60
N GLY A 94 -6.85 -12.14 5.45
CA GLY A 94 -6.95 -13.34 6.30
C GLY A 94 -7.03 -13.00 7.80
N ALA A 95 -5.96 -13.29 8.54
CA ALA A 95 -5.89 -13.09 10.00
C ALA A 95 -5.54 -11.65 10.45
N SER A 96 -5.12 -10.77 9.53
CA SER A 96 -4.78 -9.38 9.85
C SER A 96 -4.98 -8.43 8.68
N ASP A 97 -5.31 -7.18 8.97
CA ASP A 97 -5.25 -6.11 7.98
C ASP A 97 -3.82 -5.57 7.87
N HIS A 98 -3.51 -4.96 6.73
CA HIS A 98 -2.20 -4.39 6.46
C HIS A 98 -2.30 -2.94 6.05
N VAL A 99 -1.52 -2.10 6.73
CA VAL A 99 -1.38 -0.67 6.47
C VAL A 99 -0.07 -0.44 5.74
N ARG A 100 -0.18 0.24 4.61
CA ARG A 100 0.95 0.64 3.76
C ARG A 100 0.90 2.14 3.55
N VAL A 101 2.05 2.77 3.64
CA VAL A 101 2.20 4.20 3.43
C VAL A 101 3.24 4.39 2.36
N PHE A 102 2.85 5.05 1.29
CA PHE A 102 3.70 5.48 0.21
C PHE A 102 3.92 6.97 0.35
N ALA A 103 5.16 7.40 0.18
CA ALA A 103 5.50 8.81 0.24
C ALA A 103 6.53 9.17 -0.82
N PHE A 104 6.39 10.35 -1.42
CA PHE A 104 7.53 10.97 -2.09
C PHE A 104 8.43 11.62 -1.05
N ARG A 105 9.72 11.28 -1.12
CA ARG A 105 10.79 11.89 -0.34
C ARG A 105 11.89 12.37 -1.27
N LEU A 106 12.24 13.65 -1.23
CA LEU A 106 13.17 14.30 -2.15
C LEU A 106 12.81 14.00 -3.61
N GLY A 107 11.52 14.07 -3.92
CA GLY A 107 10.99 13.78 -5.26
C GLY A 107 10.94 12.31 -5.65
N LYS A 108 11.38 11.37 -4.80
CA LYS A 108 11.39 9.92 -5.10
C LYS A 108 10.30 9.16 -4.31
N PRO A 109 9.48 8.32 -4.97
CA PRO A 109 8.46 7.54 -4.30
C PRO A 109 9.07 6.36 -3.53
N THR A 110 8.57 6.11 -2.32
CA THR A 110 9.02 5.01 -1.45
C THR A 110 7.85 4.37 -0.70
N LEU A 111 7.96 3.08 -0.37
CA LEU A 111 7.11 2.44 0.63
C LEU A 111 7.67 2.78 2.02
N ALA A 112 7.14 3.84 2.63
CA ALA A 112 7.63 4.42 3.87
C ALA A 112 7.19 3.64 5.13
N LEU A 113 6.07 2.91 5.07
CA LEU A 113 5.61 2.05 6.15
C LEU A 113 4.90 0.81 5.60
N LYS A 114 5.15 -0.33 6.25
CA LYS A 114 4.38 -1.57 6.12
C LYS A 114 4.17 -2.14 7.52
N THR A 115 2.93 -2.19 7.99
CA THR A 115 2.59 -2.74 9.31
C THR A 115 1.26 -3.48 9.27
N ALA A 116 1.05 -4.42 10.18
CA ALA A 116 -0.25 -5.04 10.39
C ALA A 116 -1.13 -4.17 11.33
N THR A 117 -2.44 -4.29 11.18
CA THR A 117 -3.48 -3.75 12.06
C THR A 117 -4.61 -4.78 12.20
N LYS A 118 -5.47 -4.63 13.20
CA LYS A 118 -6.72 -5.41 13.34
C LYS A 118 -7.98 -4.54 13.27
N ASP A 119 -7.80 -3.23 13.13
CA ASP A 119 -8.88 -2.26 13.14
C ASP A 119 -8.59 -1.11 12.18
N HIS A 120 -9.57 -0.23 12.00
CA HIS A 120 -9.50 0.94 11.14
C HIS A 120 -8.40 1.90 11.57
N ILE A 121 -7.60 2.36 10.60
CA ILE A 121 -6.64 3.43 10.85
C ILE A 121 -7.31 4.80 10.77
N GLU A 122 -6.72 5.78 11.44
CA GLU A 122 -7.06 7.19 11.26
C GLU A 122 -5.92 7.88 10.52
N VAL A 123 -6.26 8.66 9.49
CA VAL A 123 -5.32 9.51 8.76
C VAL A 123 -5.65 10.96 9.08
N LYS A 124 -4.76 11.62 9.81
CA LYS A 124 -4.90 13.01 10.24
C LYS A 124 -3.86 13.84 9.49
N PRO A 125 -4.23 14.91 8.78
CA PRO A 125 -3.27 15.79 8.12
C PRO A 125 -2.99 17.08 8.93
N PRO A 126 -2.25 17.05 10.06
CA PRO A 126 -1.89 18.28 10.74
C PRO A 126 -0.79 19.04 9.97
N GLY A 127 -1.15 20.18 9.36
CA GLY A 127 -0.23 21.22 8.91
C GLY A 127 0.89 20.73 7.97
N GLU A 128 2.04 20.42 8.55
CA GLU A 128 3.29 20.06 7.87
C GLU A 128 3.51 18.54 7.71
N SER A 129 2.64 17.70 8.26
CA SER A 129 2.79 16.24 8.19
C SER A 129 1.46 15.51 8.11
N VAL A 130 1.51 14.27 7.61
CA VAL A 130 0.41 13.31 7.70
C VAL A 130 0.70 12.38 8.87
N THR A 131 -0.16 12.39 9.87
CA THR A 131 -0.12 11.47 11.01
C THR A 131 -1.07 10.30 10.77
N ILE A 132 -0.56 9.10 10.90
CA ILE A 132 -1.32 7.86 10.75
C ILE A 132 -1.36 7.17 12.10
N VAL A 133 -2.58 6.99 12.61
CA VAL A 133 -2.87 6.30 13.86
C VAL A 133 -3.19 4.85 13.52
N VAL A 134 -2.34 3.94 13.97
CA VAL A 134 -2.49 2.51 13.72
C VAL A 134 -2.85 1.80 15.02
N PRO A 135 -4.08 1.25 15.14
CA PRO A 135 -4.44 0.41 16.27
C PRO A 135 -3.51 -0.80 16.39
N PRO A 136 -3.11 -1.19 17.60
CA PRO A 136 -2.22 -2.33 17.78
C PRO A 136 -2.94 -3.64 17.47
N THR A 137 -2.19 -4.61 16.98
CA THR A 137 -2.64 -6.00 16.92
C THR A 137 -2.55 -6.60 18.33
N THR A 138 -3.68 -6.87 18.98
CA THR A 138 -3.72 -7.72 20.18
C THR A 138 -4.09 -9.14 19.80
N ASN A 139 -3.35 -10.08 20.37
CA ASN A 139 -3.65 -11.52 20.31
C ASN A 139 -4.00 -11.98 21.73
N PRO A 140 -4.87 -12.99 21.87
CA PRO A 140 -5.11 -13.59 23.17
C PRO A 140 -3.81 -14.21 23.69
N GLY A 141 -3.55 -14.04 24.98
CA GLY A 141 -2.42 -14.70 25.65
C GLY A 141 -2.66 -16.22 25.78
N PRO A 142 -1.71 -16.97 26.35
CA PRO A 142 -1.82 -18.43 26.51
C PRO A 142 -3.09 -18.90 27.23
N GLY A 143 -3.66 -18.05 28.10
CA GLY A 143 -4.92 -18.30 28.80
C GLY A 143 -6.20 -17.83 28.09
N GLY A 144 -6.15 -17.52 26.79
CA GLY A 144 -7.30 -17.10 25.99
C GLY A 144 -7.81 -15.68 26.26
N ARG A 145 -7.26 -14.96 27.24
CA ARG A 145 -7.63 -13.58 27.59
C ARG A 145 -6.82 -12.58 26.76
N PHE A 146 -7.50 -11.54 26.30
CA PHE A 146 -6.84 -10.40 25.66
C PHE A 146 -6.19 -9.50 26.72
N PRO A 147 -4.93 -9.07 26.53
CA PRO A 147 -4.36 -8.03 27.35
C PRO A 147 -5.11 -6.70 27.12
N PRO A 148 -5.06 -5.74 28.06
CA PRO A 148 -5.58 -4.40 27.81
C PRO A 148 -4.97 -3.84 26.52
N PRO A 149 -5.76 -3.20 25.65
CA PRO A 149 -5.29 -2.76 24.34
C PRO A 149 -4.13 -1.77 24.53
N PRO A 150 -2.97 -2.02 23.88
CA PRO A 150 -1.87 -1.07 23.90
C PRO A 150 -2.33 0.26 23.31
N ARG A 151 -1.57 1.33 23.60
CA ARG A 151 -1.82 2.62 22.93
C ARG A 151 -1.62 2.46 21.42
N PRO A 152 -2.45 3.12 20.59
CA PRO A 152 -2.22 3.19 19.14
C PRO A 152 -0.82 3.70 18.81
N LYS A 153 -0.22 3.14 17.76
CA LYS A 153 1.07 3.63 17.24
C LYS A 153 0.81 4.83 16.34
N LEU A 154 1.63 5.85 16.48
CA LEU A 154 1.56 7.07 15.69
C LEU A 154 2.77 7.11 14.74
N TYR A 155 2.48 7.21 13.45
CA TYR A 155 3.49 7.38 12.41
C TYR A 155 3.30 8.75 11.76
N ARG A 156 4.37 9.52 11.60
CA ARG A 156 4.33 10.86 11.01
C ARG A 156 5.16 10.90 9.74
N PHE A 157 4.56 11.39 8.67
CA PHE A 157 5.20 11.53 7.36
C PHE A 157 5.19 13.00 6.96
N PRO A 158 6.36 13.61 6.71
CA PRO A 158 6.42 15.03 6.35
C PRO A 158 5.75 15.26 4.99
N ILE A 159 5.06 16.39 4.88
CA ILE A 159 4.51 16.88 3.62
C ILE A 159 5.60 17.62 2.87
N GLU A 160 5.88 17.19 1.65
CA GLU A 160 6.73 17.94 0.71
C GLU A 160 5.85 18.92 -0.09
N TYR A 161 6.35 20.13 -0.28
CA TYR A 161 5.72 21.16 -1.09
C TYR A 161 6.24 21.10 -2.54
#